data_AF-A0A963WBG1-F1
#
_entry.id   AF-A0A963WBG1-F1
#
_cell.length_a   1.000
_cell.length_b   1.000
_cell.length_c   1.000
_cell.angle_alpha   90.00
_cell.angle_beta   90.00
_cell.angle_gamma   90.00
#
_symmetry.space_group_name_H-M   'P 1'
#
loop_
_entity.id
_entity.type
_entity.pdbx_description
1 polymer ?
#
loop_
_entity_poly.entity_id
_entity_poly.type
_entity_poly.pdbx_seq_one_letter_code
_entity_poly.pdbx_strand_id
1 'polypeptide(L)'
;MAFAVLKDASPLEDPQALLKLEGEVMKIVDGSLGAVARPARVRFVSLLPKTRSGKLLRRAVQAVCEGRDPGDLTTMEDPAALQQIRDLVKV
;
A
#
# COMPACT_ATOMS: atom_id res chain seq x y z
N MET A 1 -7.67 2.84 3.05
CA MET A 1 -6.19 2.80 3.14
C MET A 1 -5.62 2.70 1.73
N ALA A 2 -4.48 3.31 1.45
CA ALA A 2 -3.80 3.24 0.15
C ALA A 2 -2.37 2.71 0.32
N PHE A 3 -1.85 2.07 -0.73
CA PHE A 3 -0.47 1.58 -0.80
C PHE A 3 0.21 2.17 -2.03
N ALA A 4 1.44 2.67 -1.86
CA ALA A 4 2.20 3.30 -2.93
C ALA A 4 3.66 2.84 -2.90
N VAL A 5 4.29 2.79 -4.07
CA VAL A 5 5.73 2.57 -4.23
C VAL A 5 6.35 3.90 -4.60
N LEU A 6 7.38 4.31 -3.87
CA LEU A 6 8.11 5.53 -4.19
C LEU A 6 9.14 5.24 -5.28
N LYS A 7 9.29 6.19 -6.21
CA LYS A 7 10.38 6.14 -7.19
C LYS A 7 11.73 6.43 -6.53
N ASP A 8 11.74 7.37 -5.58
CA ASP A 8 12.87 7.65 -4.70
C ASP A 8 12.52 7.21 -3.28
N ALA A 9 13.30 6.26 -2.76
CA ALA A 9 13.10 5.67 -1.45
C ALA A 9 13.73 6.50 -0.30
N SER A 10 14.45 7.59 -0.60
CA SER A 10 15.08 8.44 0.43
C SER A 10 14.15 8.88 1.56
N PRO A 11 12.84 9.17 1.35
CA PRO A 11 11.96 9.56 2.45
C PRO A 11 11.62 8.42 3.42
N LEU A 12 11.93 7.16 3.08
CA LEU A 12 11.68 6.02 3.97
C LEU A 12 12.63 5.98 5.17
N GLU A 13 13.76 6.68 5.10
CA GLU A 13 14.79 6.71 6.16
C GLU A 13 14.44 7.72 7.28
N ASP A 14 13.59 8.70 6.99
CA ASP A 14 13.14 9.72 7.94
C ASP A 14 11.63 9.62 8.20
N PRO A 15 11.21 9.22 9.41
CA PRO A 15 9.80 9.16 9.79
C PRO A 15 9.03 10.48 9.61
N GLN A 16 9.68 11.63 9.81
CA GLN A 16 9.05 12.94 9.64
C GLN A 16 8.82 13.26 8.17
N ALA A 17 9.81 13.02 7.31
CA ALA A 17 9.66 13.13 5.87
C ALA A 17 8.54 12.21 5.35
N LEU A 18 8.46 10.97 5.85
CA LEU A 18 7.43 10.01 5.47
C LEU A 18 6.02 10.46 5.85
N LEU A 19 5.85 10.97 7.08
CA LEU A 19 4.57 11.49 7.56
C LEU A 19 4.12 12.72 6.76
N LYS A 20 5.06 13.61 6.44
CA LYS A 20 4.79 14.77 5.58
C LYS A 20 4.31 14.32 4.20
N LEU A 21 4.99 13.33 3.60
CA LEU A 21 4.64 12.80 2.28
C LEU A 21 3.28 12.10 2.28
N GLU A 22 2.93 11.34 3.33
CA GLU A 22 1.58 10.77 3.52
C GLU A 22 0.52 11.88 3.44
N GLY A 23 0.73 12.99 4.17
CA GLY A 23 -0.19 14.13 4.16
C GLY A 23 -0.29 14.85 2.82
N GLU A 24 0.82 15.00 2.09
CA GLU A 24 0.84 15.60 0.75
C GLU A 24 0.06 14.77 -0.27
N VAL A 25 0.24 13.45 -0.28
CA VAL A 25 -0.54 12.54 -1.14
C VAL A 25 -2.03 12.62 -0.81
N MET A 26 -2.39 12.63 0.48
CA MET A 26 -3.79 12.77 0.91
C MET A 26 -4.41 14.09 0.43
N LYS A 27 -3.69 15.21 0.50
CA LYS A 27 -4.15 16.52 0.01
C LYS A 27 -4.36 16.53 -1.50
N ILE A 28 -3.48 15.87 -2.27
CA ILE A 28 -3.64 15.75 -3.74
C ILE A 28 -4.94 15.01 -4.08
N VAL A 29 -5.21 13.89 -3.41
CA VAL A 29 -6.43 13.11 -3.63
C VAL A 29 -7.67 13.92 -3.25
N ASP A 30 -7.64 14.61 -2.10
CA ASP A 30 -8.72 15.49 -1.64
C ASP A 30 -9.01 16.61 -2.65
N GLY A 31 -7.98 17.32 -3.11
CA GLY A 31 -8.13 18.40 -4.09
C GLY A 31 -8.58 17.93 -5.49
N SER A 32 -8.25 16.70 -5.87
CA SER A 32 -8.52 16.17 -7.22
C SER A 32 -9.83 15.40 -7.31
N LEU A 33 -10.20 14.67 -6.26
CA LEU A 33 -11.34 13.74 -6.25
C LEU A 33 -12.34 14.03 -5.13
N GLY A 34 -12.04 15.00 -4.26
CA GLY A 34 -12.84 15.36 -3.09
C GLY A 34 -12.53 14.53 -1.84
N ALA A 35 -12.97 15.05 -0.70
CA ALA A 35 -12.74 14.46 0.62
C ALA A 35 -13.24 13.01 0.75
N VAL A 36 -14.27 12.61 -0.02
CA VAL A 36 -14.82 11.25 -0.04
C VAL A 36 -13.82 10.21 -0.58
N ALA A 37 -12.92 10.61 -1.48
CA ALA A 37 -11.91 9.75 -2.05
C ALA A 37 -10.60 9.72 -1.23
N ARG A 38 -10.44 10.63 -0.26
CA ARG A 38 -9.21 10.75 0.53
C ARG A 38 -8.97 9.46 1.32
N PRO A 39 -7.82 8.79 1.13
CA PRO A 39 -7.53 7.57 1.87
C PRO A 39 -7.29 7.89 3.35
N ALA A 40 -7.75 7.02 4.26
CA ALA A 40 -7.53 7.18 5.69
C ALA A 40 -6.03 7.15 6.11
N ARG A 41 -5.20 6.42 5.34
CA ARG A 41 -3.74 6.30 5.48
C ARG A 41 -3.13 6.00 4.12
N VAL A 42 -1.90 6.44 3.91
CA VAL A 42 -1.05 6.09 2.75
C VAL A 42 0.19 5.37 3.27
N ARG A 43 0.32 4.09 2.92
CA ARG A 43 1.45 3.26 3.32
C ARG A 43 2.41 3.08 2.15
N PHE A 44 3.68 3.35 2.38
CA PHE A 44 4.72 3.18 1.38
C PHE A 44 5.34 1.79 1.49
N VAL A 45 5.40 1.08 0.36
CA VAL A 45 5.91 -0.29 0.24
C VAL A 45 7.01 -0.33 -0.80
N SER A 46 7.91 -1.31 -0.71
CA SER A 46 8.98 -1.48 -1.68
C SER A 46 8.45 -2.05 -3.01
N LEU A 47 7.44 -2.91 -2.94
CA LEU A 47 6.71 -3.39 -4.11
C LEU A 47 5.25 -3.71 -3.80
N LEU A 48 4.42 -3.75 -4.84
CA LEU A 48 3.02 -4.17 -4.73
C LEU A 48 2.89 -5.67 -5.03
N PRO A 49 2.01 -6.41 -4.33
CA PRO A 49 1.77 -7.83 -4.62
C PRO A 49 1.21 -8.01 -6.03
N LYS A 50 1.92 -8.77 -6.85
CA LYS A 50 1.56 -9.08 -8.23
C LYS A 50 1.60 -10.58 -8.48
N THR A 51 0.80 -11.02 -9.45
CA THR A 51 0.97 -12.34 -10.08
C THR A 51 2.24 -12.36 -10.93
N ARG A 52 2.73 -13.54 -11.30
CA ARG A 52 3.81 -13.71 -12.31
C ARG A 52 3.51 -13.08 -13.68
N SER A 53 2.25 -12.77 -13.97
CA SER A 53 1.82 -12.02 -15.17
C SER A 53 1.77 -10.49 -14.99
N GLY A 54 2.18 -9.97 -13.83
CA GLY A 54 2.18 -8.55 -13.50
C GLY A 54 0.84 -7.98 -12.99
N LYS A 55 -0.24 -8.78 -12.97
CA LYS A 55 -1.54 -8.34 -12.43
C LYS A 55 -1.47 -8.09 -10.92
N LEU A 56 -1.98 -6.95 -10.47
CA LEU A 56 -2.07 -6.58 -9.06
C LEU A 56 -3.07 -7.47 -8.31
N LEU A 57 -2.64 -8.05 -7.19
CA LEU A 57 -3.45 -8.90 -6.33
C LEU A 57 -4.29 -8.09 -5.33
N ARG A 58 -5.13 -7.18 -5.86
CA ARG A 58 -5.94 -6.24 -5.04
C ARG A 58 -6.84 -6.95 -4.04
N ARG A 59 -7.43 -8.10 -4.41
CA ARG A 59 -8.30 -8.88 -3.51
C ARG A 59 -7.55 -9.40 -2.29
N ALA A 60 -6.31 -9.86 -2.47
CA ALA A 60 -5.46 -10.33 -1.36
C ALA A 60 -5.06 -9.18 -0.43
N VAL A 61 -4.69 -8.03 -1.01
CA VAL A 61 -4.40 -6.80 -0.24
C VAL A 61 -5.62 -6.37 0.59
N GLN A 62 -6.81 -6.37 0.00
CA GLN A 62 -8.05 -6.06 0.70
C GLN A 62 -8.33 -7.05 1.83
N ALA A 63 -8.21 -8.36 1.59
CA ALA A 63 -8.43 -9.38 2.60
C ALA A 63 -7.49 -9.17 3.81
N VAL A 64 -6.20 -8.89 3.56
CA VAL A 64 -5.24 -8.56 4.63
C VAL A 64 -5.67 -7.33 5.42
N CYS A 65 -6.08 -6.25 4.74
CA CYS A 65 -6.57 -5.03 5.40
C CYS A 65 -7.81 -5.28 6.28
N GLU A 66 -8.62 -6.26 5.92
CA GLU A 66 -9.86 -6.64 6.63
C GLU A 66 -9.64 -7.79 7.65
N GLY A 67 -8.40 -8.25 7.83
CA GLY A 67 -8.08 -9.39 8.71
C GLY A 67 -8.64 -10.74 8.23
N ARG A 68 -9.00 -10.86 6.95
CA ARG A 68 -9.51 -12.07 6.32
C ARG A 68 -8.40 -12.86 5.63
N ASP A 69 -8.67 -14.15 5.39
CA ASP A 69 -7.79 -15.00 4.58
C ASP A 69 -7.69 -14.48 3.12
N PRO A 70 -6.48 -14.20 2.60
CA PRO A 70 -6.29 -13.78 1.21
C PRO A 70 -6.56 -14.87 0.17
N GLY A 71 -6.74 -16.14 0.58
CA GLY A 71 -7.04 -17.26 -0.31
C GLY A 71 -5.82 -17.76 -1.09
N ASP A 72 -6.05 -18.28 -2.30
CA ASP A 72 -4.98 -18.85 -3.14
C ASP A 72 -4.03 -17.77 -3.69
N LEU A 73 -2.75 -17.93 -3.39
CA LEU A 73 -1.66 -17.05 -3.81
C LEU A 73 -0.57 -17.79 -4.62
N THR A 74 -0.85 -18.99 -5.13
CA THR A 74 0.11 -19.82 -5.88
C THR A 74 0.70 -19.12 -7.12
N THR A 75 -0.06 -18.20 -7.71
CA THR A 75 0.37 -17.40 -8.88
C THR A 75 1.14 -16.13 -8.52
N MET A 76 1.35 -15.85 -7.23
CA MET A 76 2.10 -14.70 -6.76
C MET A 76 3.56 -14.79 -7.19
N GLU A 77 4.12 -13.64 -7.55
CA GLU A 77 5.54 -13.50 -7.91
C GLU A 77 6.42 -13.50 -6.67
N ASP A 78 6.11 -12.65 -5.70
CA ASP A 78 6.89 -12.48 -4.47
C ASP A 78 5.99 -12.42 -3.22
N PRO A 79 6.03 -13.44 -2.34
CA PRO A 79 5.32 -13.45 -1.07
C PRO A 79 5.69 -12.31 -0.11
N ALA A 80 6.92 -11.78 -0.19
CA ALA A 80 7.40 -10.72 0.70
C ALA A 80 6.59 -9.42 0.53
N ALA A 81 6.07 -9.16 -0.68
CA ALA A 81 5.22 -8.01 -0.96
C ALA A 81 3.94 -8.01 -0.11
N LEU A 82 3.27 -9.16 0.01
CA LEU A 82 2.06 -9.27 0.80
C LEU A 82 2.38 -9.28 2.29
N GLN A 83 3.53 -9.85 2.67
CA GLN A 83 3.98 -9.82 4.06
C GLN A 83 4.25 -8.41 4.56
N GLN A 84 4.93 -7.57 3.76
CA GLN A 84 5.14 -6.16 4.11
C GLN A 84 3.81 -5.43 4.36
N ILE A 85 2.78 -5.68 3.53
CA ILE A 85 1.45 -5.10 3.73
C ILE A 85 0.82 -5.59 5.04
N ARG A 86 0.95 -6.88 5.39
CA ARG A 86 0.44 -7.42 6.66
C ARG A 86 1.07 -6.73 7.85
N ASP A 87 2.38 -6.48 7.81
CA ASP A 87 3.10 -5.86 8.91
C ASP A 87 2.69 -4.39 9.11
N LEU A 88 2.38 -3.68 8.02
CA LEU A 88 1.91 -2.29 8.05
C LEU A 88 0.43 -2.12 8.45
N VAL A 89 -0.37 -3.18 8.35
CA VAL A 89 -1.81 -3.18 8.69
C VAL A 89 -2.03 -3.54 10.17
N LYS A 90 -1.15 -4.35 10.78
CA LYS A 90 -1.28 -4.81 12.18
C LYS A 90 -0.96 -3.73 13.23
N VAL A 91 -0.64 -2.50 12.82
CA VAL A 91 -0.30 -1.35 13.67
C VAL A 91 -1.54 -0.51 13.95
#